data_AF-A0A7C3RDE3-F1
#
_entry.id   AF-A0A7C3RDE3-F1
#
_cell.length_a   1.000
_cell.length_b   1.000
_cell.length_c   1.000
_cell.angle_alpha   90.00
_cell.angle_beta   90.00
_cell.angle_gamma   90.00
#
_symmetry.space_group_name_H-M   'P 1'
#
loop_
_entity.id
_entity.type
_entity.pdbx_description
1 polymer ?
#
loop_
_entity_poly.entity_id
_entity_poly.type
_entity_poly.pdbx_seq_one_letter_code
_entity_poly.pdbx_strand_id
1 'polypeptide(L)'
;QKGGKTVSFIGKTAIRHYLFATLNKAFGWKEAKVTPQGEVVQFDITKDDILTSPELDAFGYMYTIREGMSITRKAPVGITKAIGLTEWNGDMAFYCNHDMVNRALKQGEDATPNPFNKEEHLSLYKLSFTIDTERFGRDEWIVEGFSYAQTDKKLILILQTPKYAILKDVEKEEDEEGNIVYKIGEKEIYIDGRNARIPKDLMESTSKKKKEEINSLKFKNNYLAGETESGGKKSKKPNIEVKEFEEEENFYIFSVSKEPVYDEEKRELKIEIGLQKIIENVEKGQEENEYKVKIKKKDEKEFEASIKIEEAGNKFKVIFEVSDTEKKKRIEELLTIIKNGFYAQSSGEANTIIPLFIIGAPVKVPSPIFHPYIDLEEIRETKSYKVNGISDCLKNNWLAGNVFIMESEKIKVEIKEKEKTTEDWNEFLKECEENS
;
A
#
# COMPACT_ATOMS: atom_id res chain seq x y z
N GLN A 1 10.57 -22.99 -13.89
CA GLN A 1 11.61 -24.03 -13.98
C GLN A 1 12.97 -23.42 -13.69
N LYS A 2 13.83 -24.10 -12.92
CA LYS A 2 15.22 -23.71 -12.63
C LYS A 2 16.12 -24.87 -13.08
N GLY A 3 17.01 -24.63 -14.05
CA GLY A 3 17.91 -25.69 -14.56
C GLY A 3 17.19 -26.93 -15.10
N GLY A 4 16.05 -26.75 -15.77
CA GLY A 4 15.21 -27.85 -16.28
C GLY A 4 14.30 -28.52 -15.24
N LYS A 5 14.42 -28.17 -13.96
CA LYS A 5 13.61 -28.73 -12.87
C LYS A 5 12.41 -27.85 -12.53
N THR A 6 11.31 -28.47 -12.13
CA THR A 6 10.16 -27.76 -11.56
C THR A 6 10.42 -27.52 -10.09
N VAL A 7 10.24 -26.27 -9.64
CA VAL A 7 10.43 -25.85 -8.25
C VAL A 7 9.23 -25.04 -7.82
N SER A 8 8.86 -25.16 -6.54
CA SER A 8 7.83 -24.33 -5.91
C SER A 8 8.38 -22.91 -5.62
N PHE A 9 7.48 -21.95 -5.43
CA PHE A 9 7.86 -20.62 -4.97
C PHE A 9 6.75 -19.98 -4.13
N ILE A 10 7.15 -19.10 -3.22
CA ILE A 10 6.24 -18.18 -2.52
C ILE A 10 6.29 -16.84 -3.24
N GLY A 11 5.12 -16.33 -3.64
CA GLY A 11 4.99 -15.07 -4.37
C GLY A 11 5.50 -13.87 -3.56
N LYS A 12 6.02 -12.85 -4.25
CA LYS A 12 6.51 -11.61 -3.59
C LYS A 12 5.44 -10.96 -2.71
N THR A 13 4.17 -11.01 -3.16
CA THR A 13 3.02 -10.43 -2.46
C THR A 13 2.71 -11.18 -1.17
N ALA A 14 2.83 -12.51 -1.18
CA ALA A 14 2.66 -13.33 0.01
C ALA A 14 3.79 -13.08 1.03
N ILE A 15 5.05 -13.03 0.59
CA ILE A 15 6.18 -12.67 1.47
C ILE A 15 5.99 -11.27 2.06
N ARG A 16 5.61 -10.29 1.24
CA ARG A 16 5.30 -8.92 1.69
C ARG A 16 4.19 -8.91 2.74
N HIS A 17 3.12 -9.68 2.51
CA HIS A 17 2.02 -9.81 3.47
C HIS A 17 2.49 -10.41 4.79
N TYR A 18 3.24 -11.53 4.77
CA TYR A 18 3.75 -12.14 6.01
C TYR A 18 4.72 -11.24 6.75
N LEU A 19 5.61 -10.57 6.04
CA LEU A 19 6.53 -9.58 6.61
C LEU A 19 5.76 -8.45 7.30
N PHE A 20 4.80 -7.85 6.61
CA PHE A 20 4.00 -6.75 7.17
C PHE A 20 3.12 -7.19 8.35
N ALA A 21 2.43 -8.33 8.23
CA ALA A 21 1.62 -8.88 9.32
C ALA A 21 2.47 -9.15 10.57
N THR A 22 3.73 -9.57 10.39
CA THR A 22 4.66 -9.76 11.50
C THR A 22 5.10 -8.42 12.11
N LEU A 23 5.41 -7.41 11.30
CA LEU A 23 5.73 -6.05 11.76
C LEU A 23 4.58 -5.41 12.53
N ASN A 24 3.35 -5.57 12.03
CA ASN A 24 2.15 -5.10 12.71
C ASN A 24 1.98 -5.77 14.09
N LYS A 25 2.13 -7.09 14.17
CA LYS A 25 1.97 -7.82 15.44
C LYS A 25 3.10 -7.60 16.44
N ALA A 26 4.34 -7.52 15.96
CA ALA A 26 5.52 -7.41 16.83
C ALA A 26 5.81 -5.98 17.27
N PHE A 27 5.59 -4.99 16.39
CA PHE A 27 5.97 -3.60 16.60
C PHE A 27 4.82 -2.60 16.44
N GLY A 28 3.58 -3.08 16.22
CA GLY A 28 2.42 -2.19 16.11
C GLY A 28 2.41 -1.31 14.85
N TRP A 29 3.09 -1.73 13.78
CA TRP A 29 3.10 -1.00 12.51
C TRP A 29 1.68 -0.72 12.01
N LYS A 30 1.33 0.55 11.84
CA LYS A 30 -0.01 0.97 11.43
C LYS A 30 -0.32 0.52 10.00
N GLU A 31 -1.39 -0.25 9.85
CA GLU A 31 -2.02 -0.56 8.56
C GLU A 31 -2.51 0.73 7.91
N ALA A 32 -2.07 0.95 6.67
CA ALA A 32 -2.54 2.07 5.89
C ALA A 32 -4.01 1.88 5.53
N LYS A 33 -4.80 2.93 5.68
CA LYS A 33 -6.20 2.90 5.24
C LYS A 33 -6.26 2.65 3.74
N VAL A 34 -7.27 1.90 3.34
CA VAL A 34 -7.54 1.60 1.94
C VAL A 34 -8.87 2.21 1.51
N THR A 35 -9.03 2.41 0.21
CA THR A 35 -10.28 2.84 -0.40
C THR A 35 -10.55 1.96 -1.62
N PRO A 36 -11.79 1.45 -1.79
CA PRO A 36 -12.19 0.86 -3.05
C PRO A 36 -12.21 1.95 -4.14
N GLN A 37 -11.75 1.60 -5.34
CA GLN A 37 -11.78 2.43 -6.54
C GLN A 37 -12.14 1.54 -7.73
N GLY A 38 -13.44 1.46 -8.08
CA GLY A 38 -13.94 0.47 -9.03
C GLY A 38 -13.73 -0.95 -8.49
N GLU A 39 -13.17 -1.84 -9.31
CA GLU A 39 -12.88 -3.23 -8.94
C GLU A 39 -11.60 -3.43 -8.12
N VAL A 40 -10.79 -2.37 -7.91
CA VAL A 40 -9.50 -2.48 -7.20
C VAL A 40 -9.52 -1.76 -5.86
N VAL A 41 -8.80 -2.32 -4.88
CA VAL A 41 -8.57 -1.69 -3.57
C VAL A 41 -7.18 -1.06 -3.56
N GLN A 42 -7.09 0.24 -3.29
CA GLN A 42 -5.83 0.99 -3.24
C GLN A 42 -5.63 1.65 -1.87
N PHE A 43 -4.39 2.00 -1.53
CA PHE A 43 -4.09 2.77 -0.32
C PHE A 43 -4.70 4.18 -0.40
N ASP A 44 -5.37 4.63 0.64
CA ASP A 44 -5.98 5.96 0.70
C ASP A 44 -4.97 7.01 1.17
N ILE A 45 -4.20 7.54 0.22
CA ILE A 45 -3.16 8.54 0.51
C ILE A 45 -3.73 9.87 1.06
N THR A 46 -5.05 10.10 0.91
CA THR A 46 -5.70 11.27 1.50
C THR A 46 -5.86 11.15 3.02
N LYS A 47 -5.80 9.92 3.54
CA LYS A 47 -5.92 9.65 4.97
C LYS A 47 -4.57 9.34 5.59
N ASP A 48 -3.76 8.49 4.95
CA ASP A 48 -2.43 8.09 5.43
C ASP A 48 -1.34 8.49 4.44
N ASP A 49 -0.12 8.64 4.93
CA ASP A 49 1.09 9.01 4.18
C ASP A 49 2.29 8.33 4.85
N ILE A 50 3.50 8.54 4.34
CA ILE A 50 4.70 7.91 4.91
C ILE A 50 5.02 8.38 6.35
N LEU A 51 4.54 9.55 6.74
CA LEU A 51 4.76 10.06 8.09
C LEU A 51 3.87 9.30 9.07
N THR A 52 2.62 9.07 8.69
CA THR A 52 1.59 8.43 9.53
C THR A 52 1.55 6.90 9.44
N SER A 53 2.00 6.31 8.34
CA SER A 53 2.01 4.86 8.11
C SER A 53 3.40 4.36 7.69
N PRO A 54 4.07 3.52 8.51
CA PRO A 54 5.32 2.88 8.13
C PRO A 54 5.13 1.84 7.01
N GLU A 55 3.90 1.34 6.80
CA GLU A 55 3.58 0.44 5.69
C GLU A 55 3.79 1.13 4.33
N LEU A 56 3.26 2.36 4.19
CA LEU A 56 3.43 3.16 2.97
C LEU A 56 4.89 3.56 2.77
N ASP A 57 5.59 3.84 3.86
CA ASP A 57 7.01 4.17 3.84
C ASP A 57 7.83 2.99 3.26
N ALA A 58 7.70 1.79 3.83
CA ALA A 58 8.51 0.63 3.47
C ALA A 58 8.13 -0.03 2.13
N PHE A 59 6.82 -0.13 1.84
CA PHE A 59 6.34 -0.93 0.70
C PHE A 59 5.89 -0.10 -0.50
N GLY A 60 5.92 1.24 -0.37
CA GLY A 60 5.47 2.13 -1.42
C GLY A 60 3.98 1.96 -1.75
N TYR A 61 3.54 2.71 -2.74
CA TYR A 61 2.13 2.71 -3.16
C TYR A 61 2.01 3.34 -4.55
N MET A 62 0.87 3.09 -5.16
CA MET A 62 0.40 3.79 -6.34
C MET A 62 -1.02 4.22 -6.04
N TYR A 63 -1.27 5.53 -6.13
CA TYR A 63 -2.59 6.09 -6.00
C TYR A 63 -2.97 6.77 -7.30
N THR A 64 -4.06 6.31 -7.89
CA THR A 64 -4.56 6.87 -9.14
C THR A 64 -5.52 8.02 -8.81
N ILE A 65 -5.12 9.23 -9.17
CA ILE A 65 -6.02 10.39 -9.13
C ILE A 65 -6.77 10.40 -10.45
N ARG A 66 -8.10 10.23 -10.40
CA ARG A 66 -8.96 10.23 -11.59
C ARG A 66 -8.71 11.50 -12.41
N GLU A 67 -8.59 11.36 -13.73
CA GLU A 67 -8.29 12.44 -14.68
C GLU A 67 -6.91 13.11 -14.57
N GLY A 68 -5.99 12.57 -13.76
CA GLY A 68 -4.75 13.25 -13.39
C GLY A 68 -3.48 12.40 -13.46
N MET A 69 -2.42 12.91 -12.84
CA MET A 69 -1.19 12.15 -12.62
C MET A 69 -1.40 11.18 -11.45
N SER A 70 -0.89 9.96 -11.59
CA SER A 70 -0.79 9.03 -10.45
C SER A 70 0.27 9.53 -9.47
N ILE A 71 -0.03 9.48 -8.17
CA ILE A 71 1.00 9.65 -7.13
C ILE A 71 1.58 8.27 -6.86
N THR A 72 2.86 8.10 -7.17
CA THR A 72 3.55 6.82 -7.06
C THR A 72 4.78 6.95 -6.20
N ARG A 73 4.90 6.04 -5.23
CA ARG A 73 6.10 5.82 -4.45
C ARG A 73 6.64 4.43 -4.76
N LYS A 74 7.86 4.38 -5.31
CA LYS A 74 8.58 3.10 -5.43
C LYS A 74 8.89 2.58 -4.03
N ALA A 75 8.61 1.29 -3.79
CA ALA A 75 8.92 0.62 -2.52
C ALA A 75 10.42 0.73 -2.20
N PRO A 76 10.81 1.30 -1.03
CA PRO A 76 12.18 1.21 -0.53
C PRO A 76 12.61 -0.23 -0.24
N VAL A 77 11.67 -1.09 0.17
CA VAL A 77 11.93 -2.51 0.40
C VAL A 77 11.63 -3.33 -0.86
N GLY A 78 12.68 -3.80 -1.52
CA GLY A 78 12.61 -4.75 -2.61
C GLY A 78 12.58 -6.19 -2.10
N ILE A 79 11.72 -7.02 -2.68
CA ILE A 79 11.50 -8.42 -2.28
C ILE A 79 11.48 -9.29 -3.53
N THR A 80 12.34 -10.30 -3.56
CA THR A 80 12.33 -11.33 -4.62
C THR A 80 11.26 -12.39 -4.33
N LYS A 81 10.99 -13.31 -5.27
CA LYS A 81 10.19 -14.49 -4.94
C LYS A 81 11.02 -15.40 -4.03
N ALA A 82 10.40 -16.09 -3.07
CA ALA A 82 11.09 -17.14 -2.34
C ALA A 82 11.06 -18.41 -3.19
N ILE A 83 12.20 -18.83 -3.75
CA ILE A 83 12.28 -19.94 -4.70
C ILE A 83 12.77 -21.20 -3.99
N GLY A 84 12.08 -22.33 -4.18
CA GLY A 84 12.48 -23.63 -3.68
C GLY A 84 13.85 -24.05 -4.22
N LEU A 85 14.69 -24.59 -3.34
CA LEU A 85 16.01 -25.13 -3.68
C LEU A 85 15.96 -26.62 -4.02
N THR A 86 14.88 -27.32 -3.64
CA THR A 86 14.64 -28.71 -4.03
C THR A 86 13.61 -28.80 -5.16
N GLU A 87 13.71 -29.88 -5.92
CA GLU A 87 12.75 -30.21 -6.97
C GLU A 87 11.39 -30.54 -6.36
N TRP A 88 10.33 -30.09 -7.01
CA TRP A 88 8.98 -30.47 -6.65
C TRP A 88 8.58 -31.72 -7.43
N ASN A 89 8.27 -32.80 -6.70
CA ASN A 89 7.99 -34.11 -7.28
C ASN A 89 6.49 -34.36 -7.53
N GLY A 90 5.61 -33.40 -7.23
CA GLY A 90 4.17 -33.58 -7.39
C GLY A 90 3.51 -34.39 -6.27
N ASP A 91 4.07 -34.35 -5.06
CA ASP A 91 3.54 -35.11 -3.92
C ASP A 91 2.13 -34.59 -3.55
N MET A 92 1.16 -35.51 -3.56
CA MET A 92 -0.25 -35.23 -3.28
C MET A 92 -0.72 -36.07 -2.10
N ALA A 93 -1.30 -35.40 -1.10
CA ALA A 93 -1.93 -36.03 0.04
C ALA A 93 -3.45 -36.05 -0.14
N PHE A 94 -4.08 -37.18 0.21
CA PHE A 94 -5.54 -37.33 0.24
C PHE A 94 -5.99 -37.41 1.69
N TYR A 95 -6.79 -36.44 2.11
CA TYR A 95 -7.32 -36.36 3.46
C TYR A 95 -8.82 -36.61 3.48
N CYS A 96 -9.30 -37.22 4.55
CA CYS A 96 -10.72 -37.30 4.84
C CYS A 96 -10.92 -37.37 6.37
N ASN A 97 -11.91 -36.64 6.89
CA ASN A 97 -12.22 -36.65 8.31
C ASN A 97 -13.28 -37.72 8.64
N HIS A 98 -12.82 -38.96 8.84
CA HIS A 98 -13.71 -40.07 9.19
C HIS A 98 -14.36 -39.92 10.57
N ASP A 99 -13.72 -39.22 11.50
CA ASP A 99 -14.27 -39.04 12.85
C ASP A 99 -15.52 -38.15 12.83
N MET A 100 -15.53 -37.07 12.06
CA MET A 100 -16.72 -36.22 11.89
C MET A 100 -17.88 -36.98 11.25
N VAL A 101 -17.62 -37.80 10.23
CA VAL A 101 -18.62 -38.68 9.62
C VAL A 101 -19.21 -39.63 10.66
N ASN A 102 -18.36 -40.28 11.45
CA ASN A 102 -18.81 -41.19 12.52
C ASN A 102 -19.67 -40.50 13.58
N ARG A 103 -19.37 -39.23 13.92
CA ARG A 103 -20.17 -38.44 14.87
C ARG A 103 -21.53 -38.07 14.28
N ALA A 104 -21.58 -37.65 13.01
CA ALA A 104 -22.84 -37.34 12.32
C ALA A 104 -23.75 -38.57 12.26
N LEU A 105 -23.21 -39.74 11.88
CA LEU A 105 -23.96 -41.01 11.89
C LEU A 105 -24.51 -41.36 13.27
N LYS A 106 -23.73 -41.12 14.35
CA LYS A 106 -24.21 -41.32 15.74
C LYS A 106 -25.28 -40.32 16.17
N GLN A 107 -25.32 -39.14 15.57
CA GLN A 107 -26.35 -38.12 15.80
C GLN A 107 -27.63 -38.38 14.98
N GLY A 108 -27.62 -39.39 14.11
CA GLY A 108 -28.75 -39.73 13.24
C GLY A 108 -28.74 -38.97 11.90
N GLU A 109 -27.66 -38.26 11.60
CA GLU A 109 -27.47 -37.55 10.33
C GLU A 109 -26.83 -38.47 9.28
N ASP A 110 -27.28 -38.37 8.04
CA ASP A 110 -26.65 -39.08 6.92
C ASP A 110 -25.39 -38.33 6.47
N ALA A 111 -24.23 -38.97 6.58
CA ALA A 111 -22.95 -38.40 6.23
C ALA A 111 -22.05 -39.45 5.59
N THR A 112 -21.36 -39.05 4.52
CA THR A 112 -20.36 -39.89 3.85
C THR A 112 -19.00 -39.20 3.84
N PRO A 113 -17.89 -39.97 3.83
CA PRO A 113 -16.55 -39.43 3.65
C PRO A 113 -16.46 -38.54 2.40
N ASN A 114 -16.00 -37.30 2.57
CA ASN A 114 -15.68 -36.40 1.46
C ASN A 114 -14.16 -36.17 1.41
N PRO A 115 -13.42 -36.94 0.60
CA PRO A 115 -11.98 -36.77 0.47
C PRO A 115 -11.63 -35.43 -0.19
N PHE A 116 -10.62 -34.76 0.33
CA PHE A 116 -10.00 -33.62 -0.33
C PHE A 116 -8.52 -33.89 -0.54
N ASN A 117 -7.97 -33.40 -1.65
CA ASN A 117 -6.56 -33.51 -1.98
C ASN A 117 -5.82 -32.21 -1.65
N LYS A 118 -4.58 -32.33 -1.17
CA LYS A 118 -3.68 -31.21 -0.91
C LYS A 118 -2.30 -31.57 -1.48
N GLU A 119 -1.71 -30.66 -2.23
CA GLU A 119 -0.31 -30.79 -2.65
C GLU A 119 0.59 -30.39 -1.48
N GLU A 120 1.58 -31.22 -1.17
CA GLU A 120 2.54 -30.96 -0.10
C GLU A 120 3.95 -30.86 -0.66
N HIS A 121 4.74 -29.91 -0.16
CA HIS A 121 6.14 -29.79 -0.54
C HIS A 121 6.97 -29.23 0.61
N LEU A 122 8.00 -29.97 1.00
CA LEU A 122 9.00 -29.52 1.97
C LEU A 122 10.29 -29.13 1.24
N SER A 123 10.68 -27.87 1.35
CA SER A 123 11.88 -27.34 0.71
C SER A 123 12.54 -26.26 1.56
N LEU A 124 13.83 -26.05 1.34
CA LEU A 124 14.49 -24.79 1.67
C LEU A 124 14.14 -23.75 0.60
N TYR A 125 13.91 -22.51 1.00
CA TYR A 125 13.59 -21.42 0.08
C TYR A 125 14.67 -20.35 0.13
N LYS A 126 15.08 -19.87 -1.04
CA LYS A 126 16.00 -18.73 -1.19
C LYS A 126 15.21 -17.47 -1.54
N LEU A 127 15.44 -16.41 -0.78
CA LEU A 127 14.80 -15.11 -0.88
C LEU A 127 15.83 -14.02 -0.60
N SER A 128 15.66 -12.85 -1.20
CA SER A 128 16.49 -11.67 -0.98
C SER A 128 15.64 -10.43 -0.80
N PHE A 129 16.10 -9.59 0.13
CA PHE A 129 15.59 -8.26 0.43
C PHE A 129 16.62 -7.21 0.01
N THR A 130 16.14 -6.07 -0.45
CA THR A 130 16.96 -4.87 -0.66
C THR A 130 16.28 -3.71 0.05
N ILE A 131 17.02 -2.91 0.80
CA ILE A 131 16.48 -1.75 1.51
C ILE A 131 17.20 -0.51 0.98
N ASP A 132 16.46 0.36 0.31
CA ASP A 132 16.94 1.66 -0.17
C ASP A 132 16.83 2.68 0.98
N THR A 133 17.92 2.87 1.72
CA THR A 133 17.95 3.75 2.91
C THR A 133 17.81 5.22 2.55
N GLU A 134 18.26 5.65 1.36
CA GLU A 134 18.10 7.04 0.90
C GLU A 134 16.63 7.38 0.66
N ARG A 135 15.83 6.43 0.15
CA ARG A 135 14.40 6.61 -0.08
C ARG A 135 13.55 6.37 1.17
N PHE A 136 14.01 5.51 2.08
CA PHE A 136 13.27 5.19 3.31
C PHE A 136 13.11 6.45 4.17
N GLY A 137 11.88 6.75 4.60
CA GLY A 137 11.57 7.95 5.39
C GLY A 137 11.42 9.24 4.58
N ARG A 138 11.60 9.22 3.25
CA ARG A 138 11.49 10.41 2.39
C ARG A 138 10.55 10.18 1.21
N ASP A 139 9.55 11.04 1.00
CA ASP A 139 8.57 10.93 -0.09
C ASP A 139 8.35 12.26 -0.83
N GLU A 140 7.94 12.19 -2.09
CA GLU A 140 7.79 13.37 -2.94
C GLU A 140 6.47 13.35 -3.72
N TRP A 141 5.63 14.37 -3.53
CA TRP A 141 4.35 14.52 -4.23
C TRP A 141 4.36 15.77 -5.11
N ILE A 142 3.66 15.70 -6.24
CA ILE A 142 3.36 16.89 -7.05
C ILE A 142 1.89 17.25 -6.85
N VAL A 143 1.64 18.44 -6.32
CA VAL A 143 0.30 18.92 -5.94
C VAL A 143 -0.06 20.19 -6.72
N GLU A 144 -1.34 20.46 -6.93
CA GLU A 144 -1.83 21.65 -7.64
C GLU A 144 -1.78 22.92 -6.80
N GLY A 145 -1.83 22.78 -5.47
CA GLY A 145 -1.77 23.91 -4.54
C GLY A 145 -1.66 23.46 -3.10
N PHE A 146 -1.44 24.41 -2.20
CA PHE A 146 -1.46 24.17 -0.77
C PHE A 146 -2.01 25.39 -0.02
N SER A 147 -2.50 25.17 1.19
CA SER A 147 -2.93 26.22 2.10
C SER A 147 -2.61 25.82 3.53
N TYR A 148 -2.19 26.77 4.35
CA TYR A 148 -1.87 26.53 5.76
C TYR A 148 -2.78 27.37 6.66
N ALA A 149 -3.61 26.69 7.45
CA ALA A 149 -4.47 27.29 8.45
C ALA A 149 -3.72 27.37 9.79
N GLN A 150 -3.14 28.54 10.08
CA GLN A 150 -2.30 28.74 11.27
C GLN A 150 -3.07 28.55 12.59
N THR A 151 -4.34 28.96 12.64
CA THR A 151 -5.19 28.83 13.83
C THR A 151 -5.46 27.37 14.18
N ASP A 152 -5.73 26.55 13.17
CA ASP A 152 -6.10 25.15 13.33
C ASP A 152 -4.89 24.20 13.30
N LYS A 153 -3.68 24.73 13.04
CA LYS A 153 -2.45 23.97 12.81
C LYS A 153 -2.63 22.88 11.74
N LYS A 154 -3.26 23.25 10.62
CA LYS A 154 -3.57 22.33 9.51
C LYS A 154 -2.90 22.77 8.21
N LEU A 155 -2.23 21.84 7.56
CA LEU A 155 -1.72 21.99 6.19
C LEU A 155 -2.64 21.21 5.24
N ILE A 156 -3.18 21.91 4.24
CA ILE A 156 -4.08 21.36 3.23
C ILE A 156 -3.31 21.30 1.93
N LEU A 157 -3.11 20.10 1.39
CA LEU A 157 -2.51 19.86 0.09
C LEU A 157 -3.62 19.56 -0.93
N ILE A 158 -3.65 20.31 -2.02
CA ILE A 158 -4.64 20.17 -3.08
C ILE A 158 -4.04 19.30 -4.18
N LEU A 159 -4.40 18.01 -4.18
CA LEU A 159 -3.94 17.05 -5.19
C LEU A 159 -4.70 17.22 -6.51
N GLN A 160 -5.98 17.56 -6.41
CA GLN A 160 -6.83 17.94 -7.54
C GLN A 160 -7.80 19.02 -7.06
N THR A 161 -7.87 20.13 -7.78
CA THR A 161 -8.68 21.30 -7.43
C THR A 161 -10.14 20.90 -7.21
N PRO A 162 -10.71 21.18 -6.01
CA PRO A 162 -12.09 20.88 -5.74
C PRO A 162 -13.03 21.61 -6.69
N LYS A 163 -13.97 20.89 -7.26
CA LYS A 163 -15.11 21.43 -7.99
C LYS A 163 -16.36 20.81 -7.40
N TYR A 164 -17.43 21.56 -7.31
CA TYR A 164 -18.69 21.05 -6.81
C TYR A 164 -19.82 21.41 -7.75
N ALA A 165 -20.88 20.61 -7.68
CA ALA A 165 -22.17 20.85 -8.29
C ALA A 165 -23.21 20.84 -7.19
N ILE A 166 -24.15 21.77 -7.26
CA ILE A 166 -25.30 21.80 -6.35
C ILE A 166 -26.52 21.51 -7.20
N LEU A 167 -27.13 20.34 -6.97
CA LEU A 167 -28.37 19.95 -7.62
C LEU A 167 -29.54 20.57 -6.85
N LYS A 168 -30.48 21.20 -7.55
CA LYS A 168 -31.70 21.78 -6.97
C LYS A 168 -32.91 20.88 -7.19
N ASP A 169 -33.97 21.16 -6.44
CA ASP A 169 -35.25 20.46 -6.51
C ASP A 169 -35.11 18.95 -6.20
N VAL A 170 -34.18 18.62 -5.28
CA VAL A 170 -33.91 17.24 -4.86
C VAL A 170 -34.83 16.85 -3.72
N GLU A 171 -35.50 15.71 -3.84
CA GLU A 171 -36.30 15.07 -2.79
C GLU A 171 -35.48 13.93 -2.20
N LYS A 172 -35.56 13.74 -0.88
CA LYS A 172 -34.90 12.63 -0.18
C LYS A 172 -35.99 11.66 0.28
N GLU A 173 -35.91 10.43 -0.19
CA GLU A 173 -36.82 9.34 0.15
C GLU A 173 -36.03 8.14 0.69
N GLU A 174 -36.72 7.26 1.39
CA GLU A 174 -36.18 5.98 1.88
C GLU A 174 -36.92 4.86 1.13
N ASP A 175 -36.17 3.93 0.53
CA ASP A 175 -36.74 2.82 -0.23
C ASP A 175 -37.26 1.68 0.69
N GLU A 176 -37.87 0.66 0.09
CA GLU A 176 -38.44 -0.49 0.82
C GLU A 176 -37.39 -1.32 1.61
N GLU A 177 -36.10 -1.13 1.32
CA GLU A 177 -34.96 -1.79 1.97
C GLU A 177 -34.25 -0.90 3.00
N GLY A 178 -34.70 0.35 3.18
CA GLY A 178 -34.13 1.33 4.12
C GLY A 178 -32.97 2.15 3.57
N ASN A 179 -32.72 2.13 2.26
CA ASN A 179 -31.66 2.93 1.63
C ASN A 179 -32.17 4.34 1.29
N ILE A 180 -31.28 5.33 1.43
CA ILE A 180 -31.59 6.72 1.09
C ILE A 180 -31.46 6.93 -0.43
N VAL A 181 -32.54 7.39 -1.05
CA VAL A 181 -32.61 7.72 -2.48
C VAL A 181 -32.89 9.20 -2.65
N TYR A 182 -32.17 9.85 -3.59
CA TYR A 182 -32.36 11.26 -3.90
C TYR A 182 -33.06 11.40 -5.25
N LYS A 183 -34.16 12.16 -5.36
CA LYS A 183 -34.97 12.26 -6.58
C LYS A 183 -35.03 13.67 -7.13
N ILE A 184 -34.97 13.79 -8.46
CA ILE A 184 -35.27 15.03 -9.20
C ILE A 184 -36.39 14.72 -10.20
N GLY A 185 -37.64 14.91 -9.77
CA GLY A 185 -38.81 14.37 -10.49
C GLY A 185 -38.77 12.84 -10.49
N GLU A 186 -38.90 12.21 -11.65
CA GLU A 186 -38.83 10.74 -11.80
C GLU A 186 -37.39 10.17 -11.83
N LYS A 187 -36.37 11.02 -11.66
CA LYS A 187 -34.96 10.63 -11.81
C LYS A 187 -34.35 10.34 -10.44
N GLU A 188 -33.95 9.09 -10.23
CA GLU A 188 -33.40 8.61 -8.95
C GLU A 188 -31.86 8.61 -8.96
N ILE A 189 -31.26 9.22 -7.95
CA ILE A 189 -29.83 9.29 -7.68
C ILE A 189 -29.55 8.40 -6.47
N TYR A 190 -28.61 7.46 -6.63
CA TYR A 190 -28.18 6.59 -5.55
C TYR A 190 -26.77 6.96 -5.11
N ILE A 191 -26.57 7.02 -3.80
CA ILE A 191 -25.30 7.36 -3.18
C ILE A 191 -24.95 6.23 -2.21
N ASP A 192 -23.82 5.58 -2.47
CA ASP A 192 -23.21 4.61 -1.57
C ASP A 192 -21.84 5.13 -1.12
N GLY A 193 -21.83 5.83 0.01
CA GLY A 193 -20.67 6.52 0.55
C GLY A 193 -20.09 7.53 -0.44
N ARG A 194 -19.01 7.15 -1.15
CA ARG A 194 -18.36 7.98 -2.18
C ARG A 194 -18.72 7.60 -3.60
N ASN A 195 -19.52 6.58 -3.83
CA ASN A 195 -19.96 6.20 -5.16
C ASN A 195 -21.31 6.84 -5.46
N ALA A 196 -21.38 7.61 -6.53
CA ALA A 196 -22.58 8.25 -7.01
C ALA A 196 -23.04 7.58 -8.31
N ARG A 197 -24.27 7.07 -8.30
CA ARG A 197 -24.95 6.52 -9.48
C ARG A 197 -26.01 7.52 -9.93
N ILE A 198 -25.75 8.13 -11.07
CA ILE A 198 -26.46 9.31 -11.57
C ILE A 198 -27.15 8.96 -12.90
N PRO A 199 -28.47 9.22 -13.05
CA PRO A 199 -29.16 9.05 -14.31
C PRO A 199 -28.52 9.82 -15.46
N LYS A 200 -28.37 9.19 -16.63
CA LYS A 200 -27.82 9.83 -17.84
C LYS A 200 -28.56 11.11 -18.20
N ASP A 201 -29.86 11.18 -17.91
CA ASP A 201 -30.70 12.35 -18.18
C ASP A 201 -30.31 13.61 -17.40
N LEU A 202 -29.62 13.47 -16.27
CA LEU A 202 -29.12 14.58 -15.47
C LEU A 202 -27.78 15.13 -15.99
N MET A 203 -27.09 14.37 -16.84
CA MET A 203 -25.74 14.64 -17.30
C MET A 203 -25.70 14.94 -18.80
N GLU A 204 -24.76 15.77 -19.22
CA GLU A 204 -24.45 16.03 -20.62
C GLU A 204 -22.99 15.73 -20.91
N SER A 205 -22.72 15.09 -22.03
CA SER A 205 -21.37 14.82 -22.52
C SER A 205 -20.78 16.05 -23.21
N THR A 206 -19.56 16.43 -22.85
CA THR A 206 -18.78 17.47 -23.54
C THR A 206 -17.76 16.83 -24.50
N SER A 207 -18.06 16.84 -25.81
CA SER A 207 -17.12 16.41 -26.86
C SER A 207 -16.39 17.61 -27.49
N LYS A 208 -15.07 17.53 -27.69
CA LYS A 208 -14.34 18.44 -28.60
C LYS A 208 -14.33 17.82 -30.00
N LYS A 209 -14.73 18.62 -31.00
CA LYS A 209 -14.94 18.20 -32.41
C LYS A 209 -13.84 17.26 -32.95
N LYS A 210 -14.31 16.15 -33.55
CA LYS A 210 -13.62 15.10 -34.35
C LYS A 210 -13.02 13.90 -33.58
N LYS A 211 -13.87 13.12 -32.92
CA LYS A 211 -13.99 11.64 -32.94
C LYS A 211 -14.97 11.24 -31.83
N GLU A 212 -15.72 10.16 -32.03
CA GLU A 212 -16.85 9.67 -31.21
C GLU A 212 -16.42 9.10 -29.84
N GLU A 213 -15.62 9.83 -29.07
CA GLU A 213 -15.30 9.50 -27.67
C GLU A 213 -15.84 10.60 -26.75
N ILE A 214 -16.68 10.22 -25.79
CA ILE A 214 -17.15 11.11 -24.72
C ILE A 214 -15.93 11.42 -23.83
N ASN A 215 -15.51 12.68 -23.79
CA ASN A 215 -14.32 13.08 -23.02
C ASN A 215 -14.62 13.48 -21.58
N SER A 216 -15.83 13.96 -21.30
CA SER A 216 -16.25 14.39 -19.96
C SER A 216 -17.77 14.53 -19.86
N LEU A 217 -18.32 14.35 -18.67
CA LEU A 217 -19.72 14.57 -18.29
C LEU A 217 -19.82 15.77 -17.36
N LYS A 218 -20.90 16.53 -17.51
CA LYS A 218 -21.27 17.62 -16.61
C LYS A 218 -22.75 17.52 -16.28
N PHE A 219 -23.17 18.03 -15.12
CA PHE A 219 -24.61 18.14 -14.89
C PHE A 219 -25.22 19.16 -15.84
N LYS A 220 -26.39 18.86 -16.39
CA LYS A 220 -27.11 19.81 -17.24
C LYS A 220 -27.48 21.06 -16.42
N ASN A 221 -27.29 22.23 -17.01
CA ASN A 221 -27.45 23.52 -16.33
C ASN A 221 -28.84 23.77 -15.71
N ASN A 222 -29.88 23.10 -16.19
CA ASN A 222 -31.25 23.20 -15.68
C ASN A 222 -31.42 22.56 -14.29
N TYR A 223 -30.57 21.60 -13.92
CA TYR A 223 -30.60 20.93 -12.62
C TYR A 223 -29.68 21.58 -11.57
N LEU A 224 -28.89 22.58 -11.96
CA LEU A 224 -27.95 23.24 -11.05
C LEU A 224 -28.57 24.45 -10.35
N ALA A 225 -28.35 24.52 -9.04
CA ALA A 225 -28.58 25.71 -8.22
C ALA A 225 -27.54 26.79 -8.54
N GLY A 226 -27.93 28.06 -8.41
CA GLY A 226 -27.02 29.20 -8.58
C GLY A 226 -26.61 29.75 -7.22
N GLU A 227 -25.31 30.00 -7.03
CA GLU A 227 -24.82 30.72 -5.86
C GLU A 227 -24.69 32.23 -6.18
N THR A 228 -25.15 33.07 -5.25
CA THR A 228 -24.87 34.51 -5.24
C THR A 228 -23.59 34.79 -4.46
N GLU A 229 -22.53 35.22 -5.13
CA GLU A 229 -21.35 35.78 -4.46
C GLU A 229 -21.69 37.08 -3.73
N SER A 230 -21.03 37.31 -2.59
CA SER A 230 -21.07 38.52 -1.78
C SER A 230 -20.60 39.74 -2.57
N GLY A 231 -21.46 40.28 -3.43
CA GLY A 231 -21.11 41.42 -4.30
C GLY A 231 -21.73 41.40 -5.70
N GLY A 232 -23.02 41.09 -5.84
CA GLY A 232 -23.88 41.61 -6.92
C GLY A 232 -23.56 41.25 -8.39
N LYS A 233 -24.54 40.55 -9.01
CA LYS A 233 -24.82 40.42 -10.47
C LYS A 233 -24.00 39.41 -11.30
N LYS A 234 -24.09 38.12 -10.92
CA LYS A 234 -24.40 36.97 -11.80
C LYS A 234 -24.49 35.71 -10.92
N SER A 235 -25.59 34.93 -10.97
CA SER A 235 -25.65 33.64 -10.26
C SER A 235 -24.70 32.66 -10.96
N LYS A 236 -23.58 32.32 -10.33
CA LYS A 236 -22.67 31.32 -10.87
C LYS A 236 -23.26 29.96 -10.52
N LYS A 237 -23.45 29.09 -11.51
CA LYS A 237 -23.88 27.70 -11.31
C LYS A 237 -22.63 26.83 -11.23
N PRO A 238 -22.15 26.48 -10.03
CA PRO A 238 -21.00 25.61 -9.89
C PRO A 238 -21.35 24.24 -10.48
N ASN A 239 -20.43 23.67 -11.25
CA ASN A 239 -20.61 22.38 -11.91
C ASN A 239 -19.32 21.57 -11.80
N ILE A 240 -19.47 20.25 -11.83
CA ILE A 240 -18.36 19.31 -11.90
C ILE A 240 -18.10 18.91 -13.35
N GLU A 241 -16.92 18.36 -13.59
CA GLU A 241 -16.58 17.74 -14.86
C GLU A 241 -16.01 16.37 -14.54
N VAL A 242 -16.69 15.31 -15.01
CA VAL A 242 -16.42 13.90 -14.71
C VAL A 242 -15.97 13.20 -15.99
N LYS A 243 -14.71 12.80 -16.11
CA LYS A 243 -14.14 12.12 -17.28
C LYS A 243 -14.06 10.62 -17.13
N GLU A 244 -13.97 10.12 -15.90
CA GLU A 244 -13.95 8.69 -15.59
C GLU A 244 -15.25 8.28 -14.90
N PHE A 245 -16.04 7.53 -15.63
CA PHE A 245 -17.33 7.01 -15.21
C PHE A 245 -17.54 5.63 -15.84
N GLU A 246 -18.25 4.77 -15.15
CA GLU A 246 -18.78 3.53 -15.72
C GLU A 246 -20.16 3.82 -16.29
N GLU A 247 -20.47 3.21 -17.42
CA GLU A 247 -21.74 3.37 -18.11
C GLU A 247 -22.57 2.09 -17.97
N GLU A 248 -23.70 2.21 -17.27
CA GLU A 248 -24.77 1.21 -17.26
C GLU A 248 -25.93 1.72 -18.12
N GLU A 249 -26.89 0.87 -18.51
CA GLU A 249 -27.96 1.19 -19.49
C GLU A 249 -28.52 2.62 -19.35
N ASN A 250 -28.94 3.01 -18.13
CA ASN A 250 -29.54 4.32 -17.85
C ASN A 250 -28.73 5.22 -16.88
N PHE A 251 -27.57 4.76 -16.42
CA PHE A 251 -26.81 5.43 -15.36
C PHE A 251 -25.35 5.66 -15.74
N TYR A 252 -24.80 6.74 -15.21
CA TYR A 252 -23.36 6.94 -15.07
C TYR A 252 -22.97 6.73 -13.61
N ILE A 253 -21.94 5.92 -13.38
CA ILE A 253 -21.41 5.64 -12.05
C ILE A 253 -20.03 6.28 -11.93
N PHE A 254 -19.83 7.12 -10.92
CA PHE A 254 -18.53 7.72 -10.63
C PHE A 254 -18.35 7.99 -9.14
N SER A 255 -17.09 8.03 -8.71
CA SER A 255 -16.77 8.31 -7.31
C SER A 255 -16.57 9.81 -7.07
N VAL A 256 -17.05 10.29 -5.93
CA VAL A 256 -16.99 11.68 -5.46
C VAL A 256 -16.01 11.80 -4.29
N SER A 257 -15.56 13.01 -4.00
CA SER A 257 -14.48 13.25 -3.03
C SER A 257 -14.91 13.13 -1.58
N LYS A 258 -16.16 13.49 -1.32
CA LYS A 258 -16.85 13.40 -0.03
C LYS A 258 -18.23 12.86 -0.30
N GLU A 259 -18.79 12.21 0.71
CA GLU A 259 -20.19 11.82 0.69
C GLU A 259 -21.04 13.07 0.40
N PRO A 260 -21.92 13.03 -0.61
CA PRO A 260 -22.75 14.16 -0.97
C PRO A 260 -23.58 14.65 0.21
N VAL A 261 -23.66 15.97 0.36
CA VAL A 261 -24.36 16.59 1.48
C VAL A 261 -25.70 17.12 1.01
N TYR A 262 -26.78 16.70 1.68
CA TYR A 262 -28.13 17.15 1.39
C TYR A 262 -28.60 18.24 2.36
N ASP A 263 -29.08 19.36 1.83
CA ASP A 263 -29.70 20.47 2.56
C ASP A 263 -31.23 20.34 2.46
N GLU A 264 -31.88 19.95 3.55
CA GLU A 264 -33.34 19.73 3.63
C GLU A 264 -34.15 21.01 3.43
N GLU A 265 -33.65 22.16 3.90
CA GLU A 265 -34.39 23.44 3.82
C GLU A 265 -34.43 23.96 2.38
N LYS A 266 -33.32 23.80 1.65
CA LYS A 266 -33.20 24.25 0.26
C LYS A 266 -33.55 23.18 -0.77
N ARG A 267 -33.70 21.92 -0.35
CA ARG A 267 -33.88 20.76 -1.24
C ARG A 267 -32.74 20.68 -2.26
N GLU A 268 -31.52 20.79 -1.75
CA GLU A 268 -30.29 20.84 -2.55
C GLU A 268 -29.34 19.69 -2.20
N LEU A 269 -28.77 19.04 -3.21
CA LEU A 269 -27.75 18.01 -3.04
C LEU A 269 -26.40 18.51 -3.56
N LYS A 270 -25.43 18.65 -2.67
CA LYS A 270 -24.08 19.09 -3.00
C LYS A 270 -23.17 17.90 -3.28
N ILE A 271 -22.69 17.82 -4.52
CA ILE A 271 -21.73 16.81 -4.98
C ILE A 271 -20.39 17.49 -5.22
N GLU A 272 -19.33 17.03 -4.56
CA GLU A 272 -17.98 17.59 -4.66
C GLU A 272 -17.01 16.56 -5.25
N ILE A 273 -16.25 16.98 -6.25
CA ILE A 273 -15.10 16.27 -6.82
C ILE A 273 -13.81 17.04 -6.54
N GLY A 274 -12.65 16.39 -6.60
CA GLY A 274 -11.33 16.96 -6.30
C GLY A 274 -10.75 16.48 -4.96
N LEU A 275 -9.44 16.30 -4.94
CA LEU A 275 -8.77 15.47 -3.95
C LEU A 275 -7.86 16.35 -3.09
N GLN A 276 -8.02 16.26 -1.77
CA GLN A 276 -7.22 17.01 -0.81
C GLN A 276 -6.68 16.08 0.26
N LYS A 277 -5.46 16.36 0.71
CA LYS A 277 -4.85 15.76 1.91
C LYS A 277 -4.78 16.83 2.99
N ILE A 278 -5.37 16.54 4.15
CA ILE A 278 -5.28 17.40 5.32
C ILE A 278 -4.28 16.77 6.28
N ILE A 279 -3.32 17.57 6.72
CA ILE A 279 -2.30 17.18 7.68
C ILE A 279 -2.51 18.05 8.92
N GLU A 280 -2.66 17.40 10.07
CA GLU A 280 -2.95 18.05 11.34
C GLU A 280 -1.68 18.20 12.20
N ASN A 281 -1.74 19.02 13.24
CA ASN A 281 -0.63 19.29 14.17
C ASN A 281 0.64 19.81 13.48
N VAL A 282 0.43 20.71 12.52
CA VAL A 282 1.49 21.31 11.71
C VAL A 282 1.89 22.67 12.30
N GLU A 283 3.18 22.88 12.49
CA GLU A 283 3.80 24.13 12.94
C GLU A 283 4.73 24.65 11.84
N LYS A 284 4.81 25.97 11.64
CA LYS A 284 5.75 26.52 10.65
C LYS A 284 7.20 26.30 11.11
N GLY A 285 8.05 25.93 10.16
CA GLY A 285 9.50 25.81 10.31
C GLY A 285 10.19 27.18 10.35
N GLN A 286 11.52 27.13 10.26
CA GLN A 286 12.34 28.36 10.24
C GLN A 286 12.40 28.96 8.84
N GLU A 287 12.32 28.12 7.81
CA GLU A 287 12.34 28.53 6.41
C GLU A 287 10.93 28.75 5.84
N GLU A 288 10.86 29.52 4.75
CA GLU A 288 9.62 29.71 4.01
C GLU A 288 9.14 28.37 3.42
N ASN A 289 7.86 28.05 3.61
CA ASN A 289 7.24 26.79 3.16
C ASN A 289 7.85 25.50 3.76
N GLU A 290 8.55 25.61 4.88
CA GLU A 290 8.92 24.50 5.74
C GLU A 290 7.92 24.35 6.87
N TYR A 291 7.56 23.10 7.18
CA TYR A 291 6.59 22.76 8.22
C TYR A 291 7.10 21.59 9.05
N LYS A 292 6.87 21.66 10.36
CA LYS A 292 7.10 20.56 11.30
C LYS A 292 5.78 19.93 11.69
N VAL A 293 5.74 18.62 11.73
CA VAL A 293 4.56 17.83 12.07
C VAL A 293 4.87 16.98 13.28
N LYS A 294 4.02 17.07 14.32
CA LYS A 294 4.10 16.21 15.50
C LYS A 294 3.13 15.05 15.34
N ILE A 295 3.66 13.83 15.32
CA ILE A 295 2.86 12.63 15.10
C ILE A 295 2.74 11.85 16.40
N LYS A 296 1.49 11.69 16.86
CA LYS A 296 1.11 10.82 17.98
C LYS A 296 0.62 9.49 17.45
N LYS A 297 1.33 8.41 17.79
CA LYS A 297 0.78 7.04 17.67
C LYS A 297 0.09 6.69 18.98
N LYS A 298 -0.94 5.84 18.91
CA LYS A 298 -1.81 5.47 20.04
C LYS A 298 -1.03 4.89 21.24
N ASP A 299 0.16 4.35 21.02
CA ASP A 299 0.97 3.68 22.05
C ASP A 299 2.49 3.96 21.94
N GLU A 300 2.92 4.98 21.18
CA GLU A 300 4.36 5.32 21.05
C GLU A 300 4.66 6.77 21.45
N LYS A 301 5.95 7.03 21.71
CA LYS A 301 6.49 8.39 21.88
C LYS A 301 6.18 9.23 20.63
N GLU A 302 5.79 10.48 20.86
CA GLU A 302 5.72 11.48 19.79
C GLU A 302 7.04 11.54 19.04
N PHE A 303 6.98 11.54 17.72
CA PHE A 303 8.12 11.85 16.88
C PHE A 303 7.80 13.03 15.95
N GLU A 304 8.86 13.72 15.56
CA GLU A 304 8.79 14.85 14.65
C GLU A 304 9.05 14.38 13.21
N ALA A 305 8.37 15.05 12.28
CA ALA A 305 8.58 14.93 10.85
C ALA A 305 8.56 16.33 10.23
N SER A 306 9.13 16.47 9.03
CA SER A 306 9.15 17.72 8.28
C SER A 306 8.44 17.58 6.94
N ILE A 307 7.86 18.70 6.50
CA ILE A 307 7.30 18.85 5.16
C ILE A 307 7.91 20.11 4.56
N LYS A 308 8.51 19.99 3.37
CA LYS A 308 9.03 21.11 2.59
C LYS A 308 8.25 21.23 1.30
N ILE A 309 7.89 22.45 0.92
CA ILE A 309 7.15 22.71 -0.32
C ILE A 309 7.97 23.63 -1.22
N GLU A 310 8.27 23.15 -2.42
CA GLU A 310 9.05 23.84 -3.45
C GLU A 310 8.16 24.13 -4.68
N GLU A 311 8.43 25.23 -5.37
CA GLU A 311 7.76 25.53 -6.64
C GLU A 311 8.25 24.60 -7.75
N ALA A 312 7.32 24.01 -8.50
CA ALA A 312 7.57 23.10 -9.60
C ALA A 312 6.74 23.52 -10.83
N GLY A 313 7.12 24.64 -11.45
CA GLY A 313 6.39 25.22 -12.58
C GLY A 313 5.05 25.81 -12.15
N ASN A 314 3.94 25.26 -12.66
CA ASN A 314 2.58 25.67 -12.26
C ASN A 314 2.00 24.81 -11.12
N LYS A 315 2.83 23.93 -10.53
CA LYS A 315 2.48 23.01 -9.45
C LYS A 315 3.51 23.16 -8.32
N PHE A 316 3.30 22.43 -7.24
CA PHE A 316 4.20 22.41 -6.10
C PHE A 316 4.72 21.01 -5.84
N LYS A 317 6.01 20.90 -5.53
CA LYS A 317 6.65 19.68 -5.06
C LYS A 317 6.62 19.68 -3.54
N VAL A 318 5.94 18.70 -2.96
CA VAL A 318 5.86 18.49 -1.51
C VAL A 318 6.78 17.34 -1.14
N ILE A 319 7.75 17.60 -0.26
CA ILE A 319 8.72 16.64 0.22
C ILE A 319 8.37 16.32 1.68
N PHE A 320 8.12 15.04 1.96
CA PHE A 320 7.85 14.52 3.29
C PHE A 320 9.10 13.84 3.82
N GLU A 321 9.51 14.17 5.04
CA GLU A 321 10.68 13.59 5.69
C GLU A 321 10.34 13.18 7.12
N VAL A 322 10.54 11.90 7.43
CA VAL A 322 10.49 11.36 8.78
C VAL A 322 11.82 11.67 9.47
N SER A 323 11.80 11.99 10.77
CA SER A 323 13.06 12.18 11.52
C SER A 323 13.98 10.96 11.45
N ASP A 324 15.30 11.21 11.44
CA ASP A 324 16.31 10.15 11.35
C ASP A 324 16.14 9.09 12.44
N THR A 325 15.75 9.49 13.64
CA THR A 325 15.47 8.57 14.75
C THR A 325 14.36 7.58 14.43
N GLU A 326 13.23 8.04 13.88
CA GLU A 326 12.10 7.18 13.52
C GLU A 326 12.41 6.37 12.24
N LYS A 327 13.15 6.94 11.28
CA LYS A 327 13.64 6.22 10.10
C LYS A 327 14.51 5.02 10.51
N LYS A 328 15.51 5.25 11.38
CA LYS A 328 16.40 4.21 11.90
C LYS A 328 15.61 3.11 12.61
N LYS A 329 14.72 3.50 13.51
CA LYS A 329 13.84 2.58 14.23
C LYS A 329 13.06 1.67 13.27
N ARG A 330 12.42 2.23 12.23
CA ARG A 330 11.65 1.43 11.24
C ARG A 330 12.54 0.43 10.50
N ILE A 331 13.76 0.84 10.12
CA ILE A 331 14.71 -0.05 9.44
C ILE A 331 15.19 -1.17 10.38
N GLU A 332 15.50 -0.85 11.64
CA GLU A 332 15.90 -1.83 12.65
C GLU A 332 14.80 -2.87 12.93
N GLU A 333 13.54 -2.42 13.07
CA GLU A 333 12.39 -3.31 13.24
C GLU A 333 12.21 -4.23 12.03
N LEU A 334 12.35 -3.69 10.82
CA LEU A 334 12.31 -4.44 9.56
C LEU A 334 13.40 -5.51 9.51
N LEU A 335 14.66 -5.14 9.77
CA LEU A 335 15.80 -6.06 9.80
C LEU A 335 15.64 -7.13 10.88
N THR A 336 15.10 -6.75 12.04
CA THR A 336 14.82 -7.67 13.15
C THR A 336 13.81 -8.75 12.76
N ILE A 337 12.72 -8.38 12.06
CA ILE A 337 11.76 -9.36 11.54
C ILE A 337 12.38 -10.24 10.46
N ILE A 338 13.16 -9.67 9.53
CA ILE A 338 13.87 -10.46 8.50
C ILE A 338 14.80 -11.48 9.16
N LYS A 339 15.47 -11.12 10.25
CA LYS A 339 16.35 -12.01 10.99
C LYS A 339 15.62 -13.11 11.75
N ASN A 340 14.52 -12.78 12.42
CA ASN A 340 13.83 -13.70 13.33
C ASN A 340 12.76 -14.55 12.63
N GLY A 341 12.29 -14.14 11.45
CA GLY A 341 11.32 -14.86 10.64
C GLY A 341 9.92 -14.27 10.63
N PHE A 342 9.08 -14.82 9.77
CA PHE A 342 7.74 -14.31 9.49
C PHE A 342 6.64 -15.20 10.07
N TYR A 343 5.61 -14.54 10.58
CA TYR A 343 4.33 -15.12 10.92
C TYR A 343 3.56 -15.45 9.62
N ALA A 344 3.55 -16.73 9.24
CA ALA A 344 2.96 -17.19 7.99
C ALA A 344 1.72 -18.05 8.28
N GLN A 345 0.53 -17.45 8.26
CA GLN A 345 -0.70 -18.24 8.35
C GLN A 345 -1.17 -18.67 6.97
N SER A 346 -1.58 -19.94 6.87
CA SER A 346 -2.25 -20.50 5.69
C SER A 346 -3.33 -21.46 6.13
N SER A 347 -4.58 -21.22 5.73
CA SER A 347 -5.69 -22.18 5.84
C SER A 347 -5.87 -22.86 7.21
N GLY A 348 -5.73 -22.10 8.31
CA GLY A 348 -5.87 -22.62 9.67
C GLY A 348 -4.61 -23.27 10.27
N GLU A 349 -3.54 -23.42 9.47
CA GLU A 349 -2.23 -23.86 9.94
C GLU A 349 -1.41 -22.66 10.42
N ALA A 350 -0.79 -22.81 11.58
CA ALA A 350 0.20 -21.87 12.09
C ALA A 350 1.58 -22.26 11.53
N ASN A 351 1.92 -21.73 10.36
CA ASN A 351 3.25 -21.90 9.77
C ASN A 351 4.17 -20.73 10.16
N THR A 352 5.48 -20.98 10.13
CA THR A 352 6.50 -19.95 10.33
C THR A 352 7.55 -20.05 9.23
N ILE A 353 8.04 -18.90 8.79
CA ILE A 353 9.16 -18.83 7.85
C ILE A 353 10.37 -18.32 8.64
N ILE A 354 11.21 -19.24 9.09
CA ILE A 354 12.39 -18.93 9.90
C ILE A 354 13.65 -19.04 9.02
N PRO A 355 14.51 -18.00 8.98
CA PRO A 355 15.78 -18.06 8.27
C PRO A 355 16.71 -19.09 8.92
N LEU A 356 17.27 -19.99 8.11
CA LEU A 356 18.32 -20.93 8.53
C LEU A 356 19.73 -20.46 8.14
N PHE A 357 19.81 -19.42 7.32
CA PHE A 357 21.02 -18.77 6.86
C PHE A 357 20.67 -17.33 6.44
N ILE A 358 21.51 -16.36 6.80
CA ILE A 358 21.41 -14.98 6.33
C ILE A 358 22.77 -14.52 5.85
N ILE A 359 22.78 -13.79 4.73
CA ILE A 359 23.92 -13.00 4.27
C ILE A 359 23.42 -11.59 3.94
N GLY A 360 24.10 -10.57 4.48
CA GLY A 360 23.71 -9.17 4.34
C GLY A 360 24.93 -8.26 4.35
N ALA A 361 24.83 -7.08 3.75
CA ALA A 361 25.87 -6.05 3.80
C ALA A 361 25.27 -4.69 3.43
N PRO A 362 25.85 -3.57 3.89
CA PRO A 362 25.63 -2.28 3.27
C PRO A 362 26.17 -2.30 1.83
N VAL A 363 25.39 -1.72 0.91
CA VAL A 363 25.68 -1.74 -0.53
C VAL A 363 25.47 -0.36 -1.14
N LYS A 364 26.29 -0.02 -2.13
CA LYS A 364 26.20 1.25 -2.90
C LYS A 364 24.97 1.32 -3.79
N VAL A 365 24.43 0.17 -4.18
CA VAL A 365 23.25 0.07 -5.04
C VAL A 365 22.29 -0.94 -4.40
N PRO A 366 21.01 -0.59 -4.17
CA PRO A 366 20.03 -1.47 -3.52
C PRO A 366 19.61 -2.60 -4.46
N SER A 367 20.49 -3.59 -4.63
CA SER A 367 20.36 -4.74 -5.52
C SER A 367 20.71 -6.03 -4.79
N PRO A 368 20.05 -7.17 -5.07
CA PRO A 368 20.28 -8.43 -4.37
C PRO A 368 21.59 -9.10 -4.85
N ILE A 369 22.73 -8.48 -4.56
CA ILE A 369 24.05 -8.86 -5.09
C ILE A 369 24.52 -10.26 -4.72
N PHE A 370 23.99 -10.84 -3.63
CA PHE A 370 24.33 -12.19 -3.19
C PHE A 370 23.48 -13.27 -3.87
N HIS A 371 22.28 -12.93 -4.33
CA HIS A 371 21.30 -13.91 -4.83
C HIS A 371 21.82 -14.82 -5.95
N PRO A 372 22.61 -14.34 -6.92
CA PRO A 372 23.11 -15.17 -8.02
C PRO A 372 24.20 -16.17 -7.60
N TYR A 373 24.98 -15.85 -6.57
CA TYR A 373 26.17 -16.63 -6.20
C TYR A 373 25.88 -17.71 -5.15
N ILE A 374 24.90 -17.46 -4.27
CA ILE A 374 24.60 -18.36 -3.16
C ILE A 374 23.77 -19.56 -3.62
N ASP A 375 24.33 -20.75 -3.46
CA ASP A 375 23.64 -22.03 -3.57
C ASP A 375 24.00 -22.94 -2.38
N LEU A 376 23.19 -23.99 -2.17
CA LEU A 376 23.38 -24.96 -1.10
C LEU A 376 23.75 -26.32 -1.66
N GLU A 377 24.68 -26.99 -0.98
CA GLU A 377 25.08 -28.37 -1.25
C GLU A 377 24.75 -29.24 -0.04
N GLU A 378 24.02 -30.33 -0.25
CA GLU A 378 23.63 -31.25 0.83
C GLU A 378 24.79 -32.17 1.22
N ILE A 379 25.11 -32.20 2.51
CA ILE A 379 26.04 -33.15 3.12
C ILE A 379 25.24 -34.36 3.57
N ARG A 380 25.25 -35.43 2.77
CA ARG A 380 24.40 -36.62 2.97
C ARG A 380 24.61 -37.32 4.32
N GLU A 381 25.83 -37.30 4.83
CA GLU A 381 26.21 -37.99 6.07
C GLU A 381 25.53 -37.38 7.30
N THR A 382 25.47 -36.05 7.35
CA THR A 382 24.94 -35.27 8.47
C THR A 382 23.53 -34.73 8.22
N LYS A 383 23.01 -34.86 6.99
CA LYS A 383 21.76 -34.23 6.52
C LYS A 383 21.74 -32.70 6.75
N SER A 384 22.92 -32.09 6.73
CA SER A 384 23.12 -30.64 6.80
C SER A 384 23.49 -30.09 5.42
N TYR A 385 23.61 -28.78 5.30
CA TYR A 385 23.91 -28.09 4.04
C TYR A 385 25.16 -27.23 4.17
N LYS A 386 25.98 -27.20 3.13
CA LYS A 386 27.10 -26.27 2.96
C LYS A 386 26.68 -25.13 2.05
N VAL A 387 27.04 -23.90 2.41
CA VAL A 387 26.84 -22.72 1.56
C VAL A 387 28.02 -22.55 0.60
N ASN A 388 27.70 -22.41 -0.69
CA ASN A 388 28.67 -22.13 -1.76
C ASN A 388 28.52 -20.68 -2.26
N GLY A 389 29.59 -20.12 -2.85
CA GLY A 389 29.57 -18.81 -3.52
C GLY A 389 29.96 -17.59 -2.67
N ILE A 390 30.25 -17.76 -1.37
CA ILE A 390 30.65 -16.67 -0.46
C ILE A 390 31.84 -15.87 -0.99
N SER A 391 32.88 -16.54 -1.52
CA SER A 391 34.06 -15.86 -2.05
C SER A 391 33.76 -14.97 -3.25
N ASP A 392 32.73 -15.26 -4.05
CA ASP A 392 32.35 -14.42 -5.19
C ASP A 392 31.48 -13.25 -4.74
N CYS A 393 30.64 -13.45 -3.71
CA CYS A 393 29.94 -12.36 -3.02
C CYS A 393 30.92 -11.29 -2.50
N LEU A 394 32.02 -11.71 -1.85
CA LEU A 394 33.03 -10.80 -1.27
C LEU A 394 33.82 -9.99 -2.30
N LYS A 395 33.80 -10.39 -3.58
CA LYS A 395 34.47 -9.67 -4.67
C LYS A 395 33.55 -8.63 -5.34
N ASN A 396 32.31 -8.49 -4.89
CA ASN A 396 31.36 -7.59 -5.54
C ASN A 396 31.69 -6.12 -5.23
N ASN A 397 31.91 -5.31 -6.26
CA ASN A 397 32.31 -3.89 -6.14
C ASN A 397 31.22 -2.96 -5.55
N TRP A 398 29.97 -3.44 -5.46
CA TRP A 398 28.88 -2.70 -4.82
C TRP A 398 28.84 -2.86 -3.30
N LEU A 399 29.67 -3.73 -2.71
CA LEU A 399 29.85 -3.76 -1.26
C LEU A 399 30.38 -2.40 -0.76
N ALA A 400 29.82 -1.93 0.35
CA ALA A 400 30.22 -0.69 1.03
C ALA A 400 30.81 -0.94 2.43
N GLY A 401 30.66 -2.15 2.98
CA GLY A 401 31.16 -2.53 4.31
C GLY A 401 31.36 -4.04 4.43
N ASN A 402 31.44 -4.54 5.66
CA ASN A 402 31.61 -5.96 5.92
C ASN A 402 30.32 -6.73 5.63
N VAL A 403 30.50 -8.02 5.34
CA VAL A 403 29.40 -8.93 5.06
C VAL A 403 29.00 -9.63 6.35
N PHE A 404 27.77 -9.39 6.80
CA PHE A 404 27.14 -10.15 7.87
C PHE A 404 26.77 -11.55 7.38
N ILE A 405 27.12 -12.56 8.18
CA ILE A 405 26.76 -13.96 7.95
C ILE A 405 26.15 -14.54 9.21
N MET A 406 24.95 -15.11 9.08
CA MET A 406 24.31 -15.93 10.10
C MET A 406 24.18 -17.36 9.57
N GLU A 407 24.67 -18.33 10.33
CA GLU A 407 24.53 -19.75 10.03
C GLU A 407 23.64 -20.46 11.07
N SER A 408 23.28 -21.72 10.80
CA SER A 408 22.56 -22.57 11.75
C SER A 408 23.27 -23.92 11.88
N GLU A 409 22.79 -24.80 12.76
CA GLU A 409 23.30 -26.17 12.80
C GLU A 409 23.01 -26.92 11.49
N LYS A 410 21.90 -26.59 10.83
CA LYS A 410 21.46 -27.23 9.60
C LYS A 410 22.16 -26.68 8.35
N ILE A 411 22.58 -25.41 8.35
CA ILE A 411 23.27 -24.77 7.23
C ILE A 411 24.58 -24.17 7.73
N LYS A 412 25.71 -24.69 7.25
CA LYS A 412 27.07 -24.32 7.65
C LYS A 412 27.81 -23.57 6.56
N VAL A 413 28.66 -22.64 6.99
CA VAL A 413 29.46 -21.78 6.11
C VAL A 413 30.94 -21.99 6.37
N GLU A 414 31.74 -22.05 5.30
CA GLU A 414 33.19 -22.04 5.39
C GLU A 414 33.72 -20.64 5.02
N ILE A 415 34.06 -19.84 6.02
CA ILE A 415 34.53 -18.46 5.82
C ILE A 415 36.06 -18.45 5.69
N LYS A 416 36.54 -18.16 4.48
CA LYS A 416 37.99 -18.07 4.18
C LYS A 416 38.58 -16.68 4.46
N GLU A 417 37.83 -15.61 4.17
CA GLU A 417 38.26 -14.21 4.34
C GLU A 417 37.55 -13.59 5.55
N LYS A 418 37.95 -13.98 6.77
CA LYS A 418 37.29 -13.53 8.01
C LYS A 418 37.36 -12.01 8.24
N GLU A 419 38.36 -11.34 7.67
CA GLU A 419 38.59 -9.91 7.84
C GLU A 419 37.53 -9.02 7.17
N LYS A 420 36.70 -9.57 6.27
CA LYS A 420 35.63 -8.84 5.55
C LYS A 420 34.23 -9.29 5.97
N THR A 421 34.13 -10.07 7.03
CA THR A 421 32.88 -10.68 7.46
C THR A 421 32.66 -10.48 8.94
N THR A 422 31.41 -10.32 9.35
CA THR A 422 31.02 -10.31 10.75
C THR A 422 29.89 -11.31 11.00
N GLU A 423 29.88 -11.90 12.19
CA GLU A 423 28.78 -12.72 12.71
C GLU A 423 28.00 -11.97 13.81
N ASP A 424 28.47 -10.77 14.20
CA ASP A 424 27.81 -9.92 15.19
C ASP A 424 26.74 -9.04 14.52
N TRP A 425 25.50 -9.25 14.93
CA TRP A 425 24.36 -8.48 14.42
C TRP A 425 24.45 -6.99 14.76
N ASN A 426 24.96 -6.63 15.94
CA ASN A 426 25.04 -5.24 16.37
C ASN A 426 26.14 -4.50 15.59
N GLU A 427 27.26 -5.18 15.30
CA GLU A 427 28.31 -4.64 14.43
C GLU A 427 27.76 -4.39 13.02
N PHE A 428 27.01 -5.36 12.47
CA PHE A 428 26.33 -5.20 11.19
C PHE A 428 25.36 -4.01 11.15
N LEU A 429 24.53 -3.85 12.18
CA LEU A 429 23.61 -2.72 12.27
C LEU A 429 24.36 -1.39 12.29
N LYS A 430 25.44 -1.29 13.09
CA LYS A 430 26.27 -0.10 13.17
C LYS A 430 26.92 0.24 11.82
N GLU A 431 27.44 -0.75 11.12
CA GLU A 431 27.97 -0.54 9.77
C GLU A 431 26.90 -0.09 8.77
N CYS A 432 25.68 -0.62 8.87
CA CYS A 432 24.58 -0.12 8.05
C CYS A 432 24.31 1.37 8.33
N GLU A 433 24.30 1.79 9.60
CA GLU A 433 24.10 3.20 9.97
C GLU A 433 25.21 4.12 9.46
N GLU A 434 26.47 3.68 9.51
CA GLU A 434 27.62 4.46 9.02
C GLU A 434 27.60 4.65 7.50
N ASN A 435 26.85 3.81 6.77
CA ASN A 435 26.76 3.79 5.31
C ASN A 435 25.37 4.18 4.77
N SER A 436 24.41 4.60 5.61
CA SER A 436 22.99 4.78 5.26
C SER A 436 22.52 6.20 4.99
#